data_AF-S6SQI1-F1
#
_entry.id   AF-S6SQI1-F1
#
_cell.length_a   1.000
_cell.length_b   1.000
_cell.length_c   1.000
_cell.angle_alpha   90.00
_cell.angle_beta   90.00
_cell.angle_gamma   90.00
#
_symmetry.space_group_name_H-M   'P 1'
#
loop_
_entity.id
_entity.type
_entity.pdbx_description
1 polymer ?
#
loop_
_entity_poly.entity_id
_entity_poly.type
_entity_poly.pdbx_seq_one_letter_code
_entity_poly.pdbx_strand_id
1 'polypeptide(L)'
;MAAIDHPLIDQFLDALWLEKGLSDNTRDSYRSDLALFNGWLQERNVDLPSAGREVILDHLAWRVDNAYKPRSTARFLSGARGFYRYLLREKLIAVDPTLQIDMPQLGKPLPKSLSEADVEALLAAPDLSEPIG
;
A
#
# COMPACT_ATOMS: atom_id res chain seq x y z
N MET A 1 -9.16 2.61 14.59
CA MET A 1 -9.47 3.26 13.30
C MET A 1 -10.46 2.41 12.54
N ALA A 2 -11.52 2.99 12.02
CA ALA A 2 -12.48 2.26 11.20
C ALA A 2 -11.89 2.02 9.80
N ALA A 3 -12.07 0.82 9.25
CA ALA A 3 -11.85 0.61 7.82
C ALA A 3 -13.02 1.25 7.06
N ILE A 4 -12.72 2.15 6.13
CA ILE A 4 -13.73 2.83 5.32
C ILE A 4 -13.45 2.50 3.86
N ASP A 5 -14.38 1.84 3.19
CA ASP A 5 -14.26 1.53 1.77
C ASP A 5 -14.33 2.81 0.92
N HIS A 6 -13.75 2.73 -0.29
CA HIS A 6 -13.80 3.79 -1.29
C HIS A 6 -14.03 3.15 -2.67
N PRO A 7 -14.91 3.70 -3.54
CA PRO A 7 -15.22 3.10 -4.83
C PRO A 7 -13.99 2.85 -5.73
N LEU A 8 -12.98 3.72 -5.62
CA LEU A 8 -11.73 3.55 -6.37
C LEU A 8 -10.88 2.36 -5.88
N ILE A 9 -11.03 1.93 -4.62
CA ILE A 9 -10.36 0.72 -4.12
C ILE A 9 -10.93 -0.49 -4.85
N ASP A 10 -12.26 -0.57 -4.98
CA ASP A 10 -12.92 -1.66 -5.73
C ASP A 10 -12.47 -1.70 -7.19
N GLN A 11 -12.53 -0.55 -7.87
CA GLN A 11 -12.12 -0.44 -9.27
C GLN A 11 -10.65 -0.85 -9.49
N PHE A 12 -9.76 -0.43 -8.58
CA PHE A 12 -8.36 -0.86 -8.58
C PHE A 12 -8.21 -2.37 -8.41
N LEU A 13 -8.92 -2.97 -7.45
CA LEU A 13 -8.82 -4.40 -7.16
C LEU A 13 -9.40 -5.26 -8.30
N ASP A 14 -10.45 -4.78 -8.96
CA ASP A 14 -11.04 -5.44 -10.12
C ASP A 14 -10.12 -5.35 -11.35
N ALA A 15 -9.52 -4.18 -11.58
CA ALA A 15 -8.52 -4.00 -12.64
C ALA A 15 -7.30 -4.90 -12.42
N LEU A 16 -6.80 -4.95 -11.18
CA LEU A 16 -5.70 -5.83 -10.79
C LEU A 16 -6.01 -7.31 -11.00
N TRP A 17 -7.21 -7.74 -10.64
CA TRP A 17 -7.65 -9.12 -10.84
C TRP A 17 -7.71 -9.47 -12.33
N LEU A 18 -8.30 -8.60 -13.15
CA LEU A 18 -8.46 -8.82 -14.59
C LEU A 18 -7.12 -8.83 -15.33
N GLU A 19 -6.21 -7.91 -15.00
CA GLU A 19 -4.94 -7.76 -15.71
C GLU A 19 -3.89 -8.78 -15.29
N LYS A 20 -3.92 -9.20 -14.03
CA LYS A 20 -2.79 -9.88 -13.40
C LYS A 20 -3.14 -11.19 -12.72
N GLY A 21 -4.43 -11.55 -12.65
CA GLY A 21 -4.89 -12.81 -12.07
C GLY A 21 -4.57 -12.93 -10.58
N LEU A 22 -4.51 -11.80 -9.86
CA LEU A 22 -4.17 -11.76 -8.44
C LEU A 22 -5.06 -12.69 -7.61
N SER A 23 -4.41 -13.41 -6.68
CA SER A 23 -5.11 -14.25 -5.72
C SER A 23 -6.06 -13.45 -4.83
N ASP A 24 -7.17 -14.06 -4.43
CA ASP A 24 -8.17 -13.44 -3.55
C ASP A 24 -7.54 -12.95 -2.23
N ASN A 25 -6.62 -13.74 -1.65
CA ASN A 25 -5.89 -13.37 -0.44
C ASN A 25 -5.12 -12.05 -0.58
N THR A 26 -4.53 -11.80 -1.75
CA THR A 26 -3.77 -10.57 -1.99
C THR A 26 -4.71 -9.38 -2.21
N ARG A 27 -5.84 -9.60 -2.90
CA ARG A 27 -6.89 -8.59 -3.07
C ARG A 27 -7.47 -8.15 -1.73
N ASP A 28 -7.81 -9.11 -0.86
CA ASP A 28 -8.36 -8.85 0.47
C ASP A 28 -7.36 -8.12 1.37
N SER A 29 -6.08 -8.49 1.26
CA SER A 29 -4.99 -7.83 1.96
C SER A 29 -4.84 -6.36 1.54
N TYR A 30 -4.88 -6.08 0.24
CA TYR A 30 -4.82 -4.70 -0.27
C TYR A 30 -6.08 -3.90 0.06
N ARG A 31 -7.27 -4.51 -0.07
CA ARG A 31 -8.54 -3.91 0.34
C ARG A 31 -8.46 -3.43 1.78
N SER A 32 -8.10 -4.33 2.68
CA SER A 32 -8.04 -4.04 4.13
C SER A 32 -7.05 -2.92 4.44
N ASP A 33 -5.87 -2.95 3.82
CA ASP A 33 -4.84 -1.92 4.02
C ASP A 33 -5.28 -0.55 3.49
N LEU A 34 -5.88 -0.49 2.30
CA LEU A 34 -6.34 0.76 1.68
C LEU A 34 -7.58 1.31 2.38
N ALA A 35 -8.49 0.46 2.85
CA ALA A 35 -9.66 0.88 3.60
C ALA A 35 -9.29 1.44 4.99
N LEU A 36 -8.31 0.83 5.67
CA LEU A 36 -7.75 1.39 6.91
C LEU A 36 -7.06 2.74 6.67
N PHE A 37 -6.34 2.87 5.54
CA PHE A 37 -5.73 4.13 5.16
C PHE A 37 -6.78 5.21 4.87
N ASN A 38 -7.81 4.88 4.10
CA ASN A 38 -8.91 5.80 3.84
C ASN A 38 -9.59 6.24 5.16
N GLY A 39 -9.81 5.32 6.10
CA GLY A 39 -10.29 5.67 7.45
C GLY A 39 -9.40 6.70 8.17
N TRP A 40 -8.08 6.51 8.12
CA TRP A 40 -7.10 7.45 8.69
C TRP A 40 -7.10 8.83 8.04
N LEU A 41 -7.31 8.87 6.72
CA LEU A 41 -7.40 10.10 5.94
C LEU A 41 -8.68 10.88 6.23
N GLN A 42 -9.81 10.18 6.37
CA GLN A 42 -11.11 10.79 6.68
C GLN A 42 -11.10 11.49 8.06
N GLU A 43 -10.43 10.91 9.06
CA GLU A 43 -10.18 11.57 10.36
C GLU A 43 -9.42 12.91 10.23
N ARG A 44 -8.72 13.12 9.09
CA ARG A 44 -7.93 14.31 8.77
C ARG A 44 -8.56 15.17 7.67
N ASN A 45 -9.78 14.87 7.24
CA ASN A 45 -10.47 15.53 6.13
C ASN A 45 -9.68 15.51 4.81
N VAL A 46 -8.92 14.44 4.57
CA VAL A 46 -8.18 14.22 3.31
C VAL A 46 -8.90 13.16 2.51
N ASP A 47 -9.12 13.42 1.23
CA ASP A 47 -9.68 12.44 0.30
C ASP A 47 -8.58 11.49 -0.23
N LEU A 48 -8.92 10.22 -0.43
CA LEU A 48 -7.95 9.17 -0.77
C LEU A 48 -7.12 9.45 -2.03
N PRO A 49 -7.71 9.90 -3.16
CA PRO A 49 -6.96 10.29 -4.36
C PRO A 49 -6.13 11.56 -4.18
N SER A 50 -6.51 12.42 -3.24
CA SER A 50 -5.87 13.72 -2.98
C SER A 50 -4.70 13.63 -2.02
N ALA A 51 -4.47 12.48 -1.38
CA ALA A 51 -3.36 12.31 -0.45
C ALA A 51 -2.02 12.43 -1.18
N GLY A 52 -1.27 13.48 -0.85
CA GLY A 52 0.08 13.72 -1.36
C GLY A 52 1.15 12.90 -0.66
N ARG A 53 2.39 13.04 -1.12
CA ARG A 53 3.57 12.34 -0.58
C ARG A 53 3.71 12.50 0.93
N GLU A 54 3.57 13.73 1.44
CA GLU A 54 3.73 14.05 2.87
C GLU A 54 2.70 13.30 3.72
N VAL A 55 1.44 13.26 3.27
CA VAL A 55 0.35 12.55 3.95
C VAL A 55 0.63 11.03 4.04
N ILE A 56 1.21 10.45 2.99
CA ILE A 56 1.58 9.04 2.99
C ILE A 56 2.76 8.79 3.95
N LEU A 57 3.76 9.68 3.99
CA LEU A 57 4.87 9.60 4.94
C LEU A 57 4.39 9.71 6.39
N ASP A 58 3.45 10.62 6.66
CA ASP A 58 2.82 10.77 7.98
C ASP A 58 2.09 9.50 8.40
N HIS A 59 1.38 8.85 7.46
CA HIS A 59 0.76 7.57 7.76
C HIS A 59 1.80 6.48 8.06
N LEU A 60 2.91 6.44 7.32
CA LEU A 60 3.98 5.47 7.57
C LEU A 60 4.60 5.68 8.96
N ALA A 61 4.86 6.93 9.35
CA ALA A 61 5.31 7.29 10.69
C ALA A 61 4.28 6.87 11.76
N TRP A 62 3.00 7.20 11.54
CA TRP A 62 1.90 6.81 12.42
C TRP A 62 1.82 5.28 12.59
N ARG A 63 2.02 4.49 11.53
CA ARG A 63 2.06 3.01 11.63
C ARG A 63 3.21 2.54 12.51
N VAL A 64 4.39 3.15 12.41
CA VAL A 64 5.55 2.82 13.25
C VAL A 64 5.26 3.15 14.71
N ASP A 65 4.72 4.34 14.99
CA ASP A 65 4.36 4.78 16.35
C ASP A 65 3.27 3.89 16.98
N ASN A 66 2.41 3.29 16.16
CA ASN A 66 1.37 2.34 16.59
C ASN A 66 1.84 0.87 16.53
N ALA A 67 3.15 0.62 16.46
CA ALA A 67 3.77 -0.72 16.50
C ALA A 67 3.28 -1.68 15.41
N TYR A 68 2.88 -1.18 14.24
CA TYR A 68 2.61 -2.04 13.09
C TYR A 68 3.88 -2.78 12.68
N LYS A 69 3.77 -4.09 12.45
CA LYS A 69 4.89 -4.91 11.99
C LYS A 69 5.48 -4.37 10.69
N PRO A 70 6.82 -4.37 10.51
CA PRO A 70 7.47 -3.92 9.28
C PRO A 70 6.91 -4.56 8.01
N ARG A 71 6.59 -5.86 8.06
CA ARG A 71 5.96 -6.59 6.96
C ARG A 71 4.60 -6.01 6.57
N SER A 72 3.77 -5.67 7.56
CA SER A 72 2.45 -5.09 7.31
C SER A 72 2.57 -3.69 6.69
N THR A 73 3.53 -2.90 7.15
CA THR A 73 3.83 -1.57 6.58
C THR A 73 4.35 -1.67 5.14
N ALA A 74 5.24 -2.63 4.85
CA ALA A 74 5.73 -2.88 3.49
C ALA A 74 4.59 -3.32 2.55
N ARG A 75 3.71 -4.22 3.00
CA ARG A 75 2.52 -4.65 2.25
C ARG A 75 1.57 -3.49 1.95
N PHE A 76 1.30 -2.65 2.94
CA PHE A 76 0.52 -1.43 2.74
C PHE A 76 1.13 -0.52 1.68
N LEU A 77 2.43 -0.24 1.77
CA LEU A 77 3.10 0.64 0.80
C LEU A 77 3.10 0.05 -0.62
N SER A 78 3.20 -1.28 -0.75
CA SER A 78 3.04 -1.95 -2.05
C SER A 78 1.62 -1.80 -2.61
N GLY A 79 0.60 -1.99 -1.78
CA GLY A 79 -0.80 -1.77 -2.16
C GLY A 79 -1.06 -0.32 -2.56
N ALA A 80 -0.57 0.64 -1.78
CA ALA A 80 -0.67 2.08 -2.07
C ALA A 80 0.00 2.45 -3.41
N ARG A 81 1.22 1.95 -3.68
CA ARG A 81 1.89 2.13 -4.97
C ARG A 81 1.11 1.55 -6.13
N GLY A 82 0.50 0.38 -5.95
CA GLY A 82 -0.37 -0.21 -6.97
C GLY A 82 -1.57 0.71 -7.26
N PHE A 83 -2.24 1.13 -6.19
CA PHE A 83 -3.43 1.97 -6.24
C PHE A 83 -3.15 3.33 -6.91
N TYR A 84 -2.13 4.07 -6.48
CA TYR A 84 -1.83 5.38 -7.07
C TYR A 84 -1.31 5.28 -8.51
N ARG A 85 -0.57 4.23 -8.88
CA ARG A 85 -0.22 3.97 -10.29
C ARG A 85 -1.45 3.68 -11.14
N TYR A 86 -2.41 2.94 -10.61
CA TYR A 86 -3.70 2.72 -11.26
C TYR A 86 -4.43 4.05 -11.47
N LEU A 87 -4.58 4.88 -10.42
CA LEU A 87 -5.22 6.20 -10.55
C LEU A 87 -4.53 7.11 -11.59
N LEU A 88 -3.19 7.09 -11.64
CA LEU A 88 -2.43 7.84 -12.63
C LEU A 88 -2.72 7.36 -14.05
N ARG A 89 -2.77 6.04 -14.27
CA ARG A 89 -3.11 5.43 -15.57
C ARG A 89 -4.52 5.79 -16.02
N GLU A 90 -5.48 5.76 -15.10
CA GLU A 90 -6.88 6.15 -15.35
C GLU A 90 -7.07 7.68 -15.43
N LYS A 91 -5.99 8.47 -15.32
CA LYS A 91 -5.99 9.94 -15.36
C LYS A 91 -6.85 10.58 -14.26
N LEU A 92 -7.05 9.88 -13.15
CA LEU A 92 -7.76 10.37 -11.97
C LEU A 92 -6.86 11.27 -11.10
N ILE A 93 -5.55 11.12 -11.22
CA ILE A 93 -4.55 12.00 -10.61
C ILE A 93 -3.50 12.39 -11.66
N ALA A 94 -2.80 13.51 -11.43
CA ALA A 94 -1.77 14.00 -12.34
C ALA A 94 -0.36 13.47 -12.02
N VAL A 95 -0.10 13.12 -10.76
CA VAL A 95 1.22 12.69 -10.25
C VAL A 95 1.02 11.57 -9.25
N ASP A 96 1.83 10.53 -9.32
CA ASP A 96 1.85 9.46 -8.31
C ASP A 96 2.60 9.94 -7.04
N PRO A 97 1.91 10.07 -5.89
CA PRO A 97 2.49 10.55 -4.63
C PRO A 97 3.50 9.58 -4.00
N THR A 98 3.59 8.34 -4.51
CA THR A 98 4.44 7.28 -3.96
C THR A 98 5.83 7.18 -4.61
N LEU A 99 6.08 7.94 -5.68
CA LEU A 99 7.29 7.84 -6.51
C LEU A 99 8.61 8.02 -5.73
N GLN A 100 8.61 8.85 -4.69
CA GLN A 100 9.79 9.20 -3.89
C GLN A 100 9.66 8.77 -2.43
N ILE A 101 8.88 7.73 -2.18
CA ILE A 101 8.75 7.13 -0.86
C ILE A 101 9.60 5.87 -0.86
N ASP A 102 10.68 5.87 -0.10
CA ASP A 102 11.51 4.68 0.12
C ASP A 102 10.83 3.75 1.13
N MET A 103 10.98 2.45 0.93
CA MET A 103 10.53 1.48 1.94
C MET A 103 11.50 1.50 3.13
N PRO A 104 11.01 1.30 4.37
CA PRO A 104 11.91 0.99 5.47
C PRO A 104 12.75 -0.23 5.07
N GLN A 105 14.07 -0.08 5.09
CA GLN A 105 14.97 -1.11 4.57
C GLN A 105 14.90 -2.38 5.42
N LEU A 106 14.08 -3.32 4.99
CA LEU A 106 14.16 -4.72 5.40
C LEU A 106 15.32 -5.37 4.63
N GLY A 107 16.55 -5.12 5.08
CA GLY A 107 17.75 -5.92 4.83
C GLY A 107 18.23 -6.17 3.39
N LYS A 108 17.49 -5.78 2.34
CA LYS A 108 17.90 -5.90 0.94
C LYS A 108 17.44 -4.69 0.11
N PRO A 109 18.26 -4.24 -0.86
CA PRO A 109 17.83 -3.21 -1.81
C PRO A 109 16.69 -3.76 -2.66
N LEU A 110 15.56 -3.05 -2.65
CA LEU A 110 14.47 -3.31 -3.58
C LEU A 110 14.84 -2.75 -4.97
N PRO A 111 14.42 -3.41 -6.06
CA PRO A 111 14.63 -2.89 -7.41
C PRO A 111 13.99 -1.52 -7.58
N LYS A 112 14.56 -0.68 -8.46
CA LYS A 112 14.08 0.68 -8.78
C LYS A 112 12.64 0.74 -9.32
N SER A 113 12.04 -0.41 -9.60
CA SER A 113 10.63 -0.59 -9.96
C SER A 113 10.12 -1.81 -9.20
N LEU A 114 9.21 -1.64 -8.24
CA LEU A 114 8.53 -2.80 -7.65
C LEU A 114 7.70 -3.47 -8.73
N SER A 115 8.20 -4.62 -9.19
CA SER A 115 7.42 -5.57 -9.95
C SER A 115 6.43 -6.26 -9.02
N GLU A 116 5.37 -6.82 -9.58
CA GLU A 116 4.42 -7.62 -8.80
C GLU A 116 5.07 -8.85 -8.17
N ALA A 117 6.07 -9.43 -8.84
CA ALA A 117 6.89 -10.50 -8.28
C ALA A 117 7.66 -10.05 -7.04
N ASP A 118 8.09 -8.79 -6.96
CA ASP A 118 8.74 -8.26 -5.75
C ASP A 118 7.73 -8.12 -4.60
N VAL A 119 6.46 -7.81 -4.92
CA VAL A 119 5.40 -7.74 -3.92
C VAL A 119 5.00 -9.14 -3.45
N GLU A 120 4.84 -10.10 -4.35
CA GLU A 120 4.63 -11.50 -3.98
C GLU A 120 5.80 -12.04 -3.15
N ALA A 121 7.05 -11.75 -3.53
CA ALA A 121 8.21 -12.13 -2.75
C ALA A 121 8.18 -11.53 -1.33
N LEU A 122 7.73 -10.28 -1.18
CA LEU A 122 7.50 -9.66 0.13
C LEU A 122 6.36 -10.33 0.90
N LEU A 123 5.29 -10.73 0.22
CA LEU A 123 4.13 -11.42 0.80
C LEU A 123 4.41 -12.88 1.16
N ALA A 124 5.36 -13.53 0.48
CA ALA A 124 5.74 -14.93 0.66
C ALA A 124 6.98 -15.12 1.54
N ALA A 125 7.80 -14.09 1.73
CA ALA A 125 8.97 -14.17 2.62
C ALA A 125 8.55 -14.59 4.04
N PRO A 126 9.36 -15.31 4.82
CA PRO A 126 9.08 -15.53 6.24
C PRO A 126 9.17 -14.21 7.04
N ASP A 127 8.44 -14.12 8.16
CA ASP A 127 8.48 -12.93 9.04
C ASP A 127 9.81 -12.91 9.82
N LEU A 128 10.78 -12.14 9.35
CA LEU A 128 12.09 -11.99 10.01
C LEU A 128 12.07 -11.04 11.22
N SER A 129 10.89 -10.62 11.68
CA SER A 129 10.76 -9.88 12.95
C SER A 129 10.80 -10.78 14.19
N GLU A 130 10.86 -12.10 13.99
CA GLU A 130 11.29 -13.02 15.04
C GLU A 130 12.83 -13.02 15.11
N PRO A 131 13.44 -12.78 16.29
CA PRO A 131 14.83 -13.13 16.48
C PRO A 131 14.94 -14.62 16.19
N ILE A 132 15.85 -15.00 15.29
CA ILE A 132 16.34 -16.37 15.22
C ILE A 132 16.81 -16.71 16.64
N GLY A 133 16.04 -17.55 17.32
CA GLY A 133 16.55 -18.39 18.40
C GLY A 133 17.42 -19.48 17.80
#